data_AF-A0A536SSI1-F1
#
_entry.id   AF-A0A536SSI1-F1
#
_cell.length_a   1.000
_cell.length_b   1.000
_cell.length_c   1.000
_cell.angle_alpha   90.00
_cell.angle_beta   90.00
_cell.angle_gamma   90.00
#
_symmetry.space_group_name_H-M   'P 1'
#
loop_
_entity.id
_entity.type
_entity.pdbx_description
1 polymer ?
#
loop_
_entity_poly.entity_id
_entity_poly.type
_entity_poly.pdbx_seq_one_letter_code
_entity_poly.pdbx_strand_id
1 'polypeptide(L)'
;MKPDYWDRAKRALARRDPVMALIMRSHSVWNRVCVCVGEVRPPNVLARKRAELRACGLSDRKTEYIADLAQHFADGAIHVARWPQMSDEEIIAELVEVRGIGRWTAEMFLIFNLLRPDVFPLDDLGLQKGIRRAYFNGRKVSVRTMTRMGEAWRPWRSVATWYLWRSLDPLPVEY
;
A
#
# COMPACT_ATOMS: atom_id res chain seq x y z
N MET A 1 14.14 -17.13 19.51
CA MET A 1 13.11 -17.02 20.57
C MET A 1 12.92 -15.55 20.88
N LYS A 2 11.70 -14.98 20.74
CA LYS A 2 11.46 -13.55 21.01
C LYS A 2 11.36 -13.33 22.53
N PRO A 3 12.03 -12.32 23.11
CA PRO A 3 11.94 -12.07 24.55
C PRO A 3 10.52 -11.66 24.99
N ASP A 4 10.09 -12.12 26.17
CA ASP A 4 8.74 -11.87 26.73
C ASP A 4 8.41 -10.37 26.91
N TYR A 5 9.42 -9.53 27.13
CA TYR A 5 9.23 -8.07 27.19
C TYR A 5 8.72 -7.49 25.85
N TRP A 6 9.00 -8.15 24.72
CA TRP A 6 8.62 -7.68 23.39
C TRP A 6 7.10 -7.75 23.17
N ASP A 7 6.46 -8.81 23.67
CA ASP A 7 5.00 -8.97 23.56
C ASP A 7 4.24 -8.09 24.56
N ARG A 8 4.86 -7.72 25.69
CA ARG A 8 4.29 -6.72 26.62
C ARG A 8 4.42 -5.30 26.06
N ALA A 9 5.58 -4.94 25.50
CA ALA A 9 5.82 -3.65 24.88
C ALA A 9 4.88 -3.38 23.70
N LYS A 10 4.69 -4.38 22.82
CA LYS A 10 3.70 -4.31 21.72
C LYS A 10 2.28 -4.08 22.20
N ARG A 11 1.84 -4.82 23.23
CA ARG A 11 0.49 -4.67 23.80
C ARG A 11 0.29 -3.29 24.44
N ALA A 12 1.31 -2.74 25.11
CA ALA A 12 1.25 -1.41 25.68
C ALA A 12 1.20 -0.30 24.61
N LEU A 13 2.01 -0.41 23.55
CA LEU A 13 2.05 0.55 22.44
C LEU A 13 0.76 0.54 21.61
N ALA A 14 0.22 -0.63 21.26
CA ALA A 14 -1.03 -0.74 20.52
C ALA A 14 -2.27 -0.25 21.29
N ARG A 15 -2.21 -0.16 22.62
CA ARG A 15 -3.31 0.43 23.40
C ARG A 15 -3.33 1.95 23.36
N ARG A 16 -2.17 2.58 23.13
CA ARG A 16 -2.00 4.03 23.15
C ARG A 16 -1.98 4.67 21.76
N ASP A 17 -1.63 3.89 20.73
CA ASP A 17 -1.53 4.36 19.35
C ASP A 17 -2.38 3.48 18.40
N PRO A 18 -3.46 4.03 17.81
CA PRO A 18 -4.33 3.30 16.90
C PRO A 18 -3.65 2.89 15.59
N VAL A 19 -2.61 3.62 15.15
CA VAL A 19 -1.80 3.30 13.97
C VAL A 19 -0.92 2.09 14.27
N MET A 20 -0.22 2.08 15.40
CA MET A 20 0.58 0.93 15.83
C MET A 20 -0.29 -0.32 16.06
N ALA A 21 -1.49 -0.15 16.63
CA ALA A 21 -2.45 -1.23 16.76
C ALA A 21 -2.86 -1.82 15.40
N LEU A 22 -3.08 -0.96 14.39
CA LEU A 22 -3.42 -1.36 13.03
C LEU A 22 -2.26 -2.10 12.34
N ILE A 23 -1.02 -1.59 12.47
CA ILE A 23 0.20 -2.22 11.94
C ILE A 23 0.37 -3.62 12.55
N MET A 24 0.26 -3.74 13.88
CA MET A 24 0.38 -5.02 14.56
C MET A 24 -0.73 -6.01 14.19
N ARG A 25 -1.98 -5.54 14.08
CA ARG A 25 -3.09 -6.40 13.63
C ARG A 25 -2.81 -6.91 12.22
N SER A 26 -2.36 -6.04 11.32
CA SER A 26 -2.00 -6.38 9.94
C SER A 26 -0.86 -7.41 9.89
N HIS A 27 0.21 -7.21 10.68
CA HIS A 27 1.27 -8.20 10.83
C HIS A 27 0.77 -9.54 11.37
N SER A 28 -0.16 -9.55 12.33
CA SER A 28 -0.70 -10.79 12.89
C SER A 28 -1.56 -11.57 11.88
N VAL A 29 -2.36 -10.87 11.06
CA VAL A 29 -3.17 -11.46 9.98
C VAL A 29 -2.24 -12.00 8.89
N TRP A 30 -1.28 -11.19 8.44
CA TRP A 30 -0.30 -11.59 7.43
C TRP A 30 0.46 -12.86 7.84
N ASN A 31 0.98 -12.91 9.07
CA ASN A 31 1.68 -14.09 9.55
C ASN A 31 0.80 -15.35 9.54
N ARG A 32 -0.47 -15.24 9.94
CA ARG A 32 -1.40 -16.37 9.88
C ARG A 32 -1.66 -16.81 8.44
N VAL A 33 -1.78 -15.88 7.50
CA VAL A 33 -1.90 -16.19 6.06
C VAL A 33 -0.65 -16.92 5.55
N CYS A 34 0.55 -16.45 5.88
CA CYS A 34 1.79 -17.14 5.50
C CYS A 34 1.88 -18.56 6.09
N VAL A 35 1.43 -18.76 7.33
CA VAL A 35 1.38 -20.11 7.92
C VAL A 35 0.34 -20.99 7.22
N CYS A 36 -0.84 -20.44 6.90
CA CYS A 36 -1.92 -21.16 6.22
C CYS A 36 -1.57 -21.57 4.77
N VAL A 37 -0.93 -20.66 4.04
CA VAL A 37 -0.58 -20.84 2.62
C VAL A 37 0.79 -21.51 2.46
N GLY A 38 1.68 -21.40 3.45
CA GLY A 38 3.09 -21.73 3.32
C GLY A 38 3.83 -20.65 2.53
N GLU A 39 4.63 -21.06 1.55
CA GLU A 39 5.24 -20.11 0.63
C GLU A 39 4.14 -19.39 -0.18
N VAL A 40 4.11 -18.06 -0.14
CA VAL A 40 3.05 -17.26 -0.79
C VAL A 40 3.30 -17.21 -2.29
N ARG A 41 2.79 -18.22 -3.00
CA ARG A 41 2.78 -18.34 -4.46
C ARG A 41 1.35 -18.52 -4.97
N PRO A 42 1.04 -18.09 -6.21
CA PRO A 42 -0.30 -18.26 -6.80
C PRO A 42 -0.93 -19.65 -6.60
N PRO A 43 -0.25 -20.78 -6.94
CA PRO A 43 -0.86 -22.10 -6.76
C PRO A 43 -1.17 -22.44 -5.30
N ASN A 44 -0.34 -22.00 -4.35
CA ASN A 44 -0.54 -22.28 -2.93
C ASN A 44 -1.72 -21.50 -2.36
N VAL A 45 -1.93 -20.26 -2.84
CA VAL A 45 -3.09 -19.44 -2.48
C VAL A 45 -4.37 -20.05 -3.07
N LEU A 46 -4.36 -20.43 -4.34
CA LEU A 46 -5.51 -21.03 -5.04
C LEU A 46 -5.89 -22.40 -4.49
N ALA A 47 -4.96 -23.14 -3.88
CA ALA A 47 -5.22 -24.41 -3.22
C ALA A 47 -6.00 -24.28 -1.90
N ARG A 48 -6.14 -23.07 -1.33
CA ARG A 48 -6.86 -22.86 -0.07
C ARG A 48 -8.34 -22.56 -0.31
N LYS A 49 -9.19 -23.14 0.54
CA LYS A 49 -10.60 -22.76 0.61
C LYS A 49 -10.71 -21.35 1.20
N ARG A 50 -11.68 -20.56 0.71
CA ARG A 50 -11.95 -19.21 1.23
C ARG A 50 -12.17 -19.19 2.75
N ALA A 51 -12.76 -20.25 3.32
CA ALA A 51 -12.95 -20.38 4.77
C ALA A 51 -11.62 -20.44 5.56
N GLU A 52 -10.58 -21.07 5.02
CA GLU A 52 -9.26 -21.15 5.65
C GLU A 52 -8.58 -19.77 5.68
N LEU A 53 -8.68 -19.03 4.57
CA LEU A 53 -8.17 -17.66 4.48
C LEU A 53 -8.92 -16.69 5.42
N ARG A 54 -10.25 -16.85 5.56
CA ARG A 54 -11.05 -16.10 6.55
C ARG A 54 -10.63 -16.41 7.98
N ALA A 55 -10.34 -17.67 8.30
CA ALA A 55 -9.86 -18.07 9.63
C ALA A 55 -8.52 -17.40 10.00
N CYS A 56 -7.75 -16.94 9.02
CA CYS A 56 -6.55 -16.13 9.25
C CYS A 56 -6.87 -14.68 9.69
N GLY A 57 -8.13 -14.26 9.69
CA GLY A 57 -8.58 -12.92 10.04
C GLY A 57 -8.73 -11.96 8.85
N LEU A 58 -8.82 -12.50 7.63
CA LEU A 58 -9.21 -11.74 6.44
C LEU A 58 -10.73 -11.57 6.39
N SER A 59 -11.19 -10.44 5.84
CA SER A 59 -12.61 -10.28 5.49
C SER A 59 -12.97 -11.11 4.26
N ASP A 60 -14.27 -11.26 3.97
CA ASP A 60 -14.76 -11.91 2.74
C ASP A 60 -14.14 -11.27 1.51
N ARG A 61 -14.27 -9.94 1.40
CA ARG A 61 -13.72 -9.18 0.28
C ARG A 61 -12.21 -9.35 0.13
N LYS A 62 -11.43 -9.26 1.22
CA LYS A 62 -9.98 -9.47 1.13
C LYS A 62 -9.60 -10.89 0.72
N THR A 63 -10.42 -11.87 1.11
CA THR A 63 -10.26 -13.26 0.66
C THR A 63 -10.49 -13.38 -0.84
N GLU A 64 -11.53 -12.71 -1.37
CA GLU A 64 -11.78 -12.64 -2.81
C GLU A 64 -10.65 -11.96 -3.56
N TYR A 65 -10.17 -10.82 -3.09
CA TYR A 65 -9.12 -10.04 -3.76
C TYR A 65 -7.81 -10.81 -3.86
N ILE A 66 -7.42 -11.51 -2.78
CA ILE A 66 -6.20 -12.31 -2.75
C ILE A 66 -6.31 -13.52 -3.70
N ALA A 67 -7.47 -14.17 -3.75
CA ALA A 67 -7.70 -15.28 -4.67
C ALA A 67 -7.72 -14.80 -6.13
N ASP A 68 -8.36 -13.66 -6.41
CA ASP A 68 -8.43 -13.05 -7.74
C ASP A 68 -7.05 -12.61 -8.23
N LEU A 69 -6.24 -11.98 -7.38
CA LEU A 69 -4.85 -11.66 -7.67
C LEU A 69 -4.02 -12.91 -8.00
N ALA A 70 -4.16 -13.97 -7.20
CA ALA A 70 -3.47 -15.23 -7.45
C ALA A 70 -3.91 -15.86 -8.79
N GLN A 71 -5.19 -15.74 -9.14
CA GLN A 71 -5.70 -16.21 -10.43
C GLN A 71 -5.09 -15.45 -11.60
N HIS A 72 -5.02 -14.11 -11.54
CA HIS A 72 -4.36 -13.30 -12.57
C HIS A 72 -2.88 -13.67 -12.78
N PHE A 73 -2.16 -13.99 -11.71
CA PHE A 73 -0.80 -14.51 -11.84
C PHE A 73 -0.75 -15.92 -12.44
N ALA A 74 -1.68 -16.81 -12.06
CA ALA A 74 -1.73 -18.18 -12.57
C ALA A 74 -2.07 -18.21 -14.08
N ASP A 75 -2.94 -17.31 -14.52
CA ASP A 75 -3.36 -17.18 -15.92
C ASP A 75 -2.34 -16.41 -16.79
N GLY A 76 -1.29 -15.87 -16.17
CA GLY A 76 -0.27 -15.07 -16.86
C GLY A 76 -0.76 -13.68 -17.30
N ALA A 77 -1.85 -13.18 -16.72
CA ALA A 77 -2.40 -11.85 -17.02
C ALA A 77 -1.54 -10.70 -16.46
N ILE A 78 -0.71 -10.99 -15.44
CA ILE A 78 0.24 -10.03 -14.86
C ILE A 78 1.66 -10.32 -15.37
N HIS A 79 2.25 -9.36 -16.08
CA HIS A 79 3.49 -9.54 -16.82
C HIS A 79 4.70 -8.93 -16.08
N VAL A 80 5.00 -9.42 -14.87
CA VAL A 80 6.08 -8.90 -14.01
C VAL A 80 7.41 -8.72 -14.74
N ALA A 81 7.78 -9.67 -15.60
CA ALA A 81 9.03 -9.64 -16.37
C ALA A 81 9.10 -8.47 -17.38
N ARG A 82 7.96 -7.91 -17.77
CA ARG A 82 7.84 -6.78 -18.72
C ARG A 82 7.75 -5.42 -18.02
N TRP A 83 7.50 -5.41 -16.70
CA TRP A 83 7.36 -4.16 -15.95
C TRP A 83 8.55 -3.20 -16.10
N PRO A 84 9.83 -3.63 -16.17
CA PRO A 84 10.93 -2.68 -16.38
C PRO A 84 10.83 -1.86 -17.67
N GLN A 85 10.16 -2.38 -18.70
CA GLN A 85 9.97 -1.72 -20.00
C GLN A 85 8.62 -1.01 -20.12
N MET A 86 7.68 -1.28 -19.21
CA MET A 86 6.37 -0.66 -19.19
C MET A 86 6.43 0.72 -18.50
N SER A 87 5.58 1.62 -18.98
CA SER A 87 5.25 2.88 -18.32
C SER A 87 4.44 2.65 -17.04
N ASP A 88 4.41 3.66 -16.18
CA ASP A 88 3.64 3.63 -14.92
C ASP A 88 2.15 3.39 -15.20
N GLU A 89 1.58 4.07 -16.20
CA GLU A 89 0.19 3.92 -16.65
C GLU A 89 -0.14 2.51 -17.17
N GLU A 90 0.77 1.86 -17.90
CA GLU A 90 0.56 0.48 -18.37
C GLU A 90 0.53 -0.51 -17.21
N ILE A 91 1.42 -0.35 -16.22
CA ILE A 91 1.42 -1.20 -15.02
C ILE A 91 0.17 -0.94 -14.18
N ILE A 92 -0.25 0.32 -14.05
CA ILE A 92 -1.50 0.66 -13.36
C ILE A 92 -2.69 -0.02 -14.05
N ALA A 93 -2.79 0.09 -15.39
CA ALA A 93 -3.85 -0.54 -16.16
C ALA A 93 -3.91 -2.06 -15.94
N GLU A 94 -2.76 -2.73 -15.93
CA GLU A 94 -2.68 -4.17 -15.64
C GLU A 94 -3.13 -4.52 -14.21
N LEU A 95 -2.69 -3.73 -13.22
CA LEU A 95 -3.00 -3.99 -11.81
C LEU A 95 -4.46 -3.72 -11.44
N VAL A 96 -5.13 -2.74 -12.07
CA VAL A 96 -6.51 -2.39 -11.72
C VAL A 96 -7.56 -3.39 -12.24
N GLU A 97 -7.18 -4.28 -13.16
CA GLU A 97 -8.03 -5.40 -13.58
C GLU A 97 -8.26 -6.39 -12.42
N VAL A 98 -7.32 -6.44 -11.46
CA VAL A 98 -7.46 -7.28 -10.27
C VAL A 98 -8.48 -6.68 -9.32
N ARG A 99 -9.47 -7.49 -8.93
CA ARG A 99 -10.51 -7.08 -8.00
C ARG A 99 -9.90 -6.62 -6.68
N GLY A 100 -10.24 -5.39 -6.29
CA GLY A 100 -9.79 -4.79 -5.03
C GLY A 100 -8.50 -3.99 -5.12
N ILE A 101 -7.85 -3.95 -6.28
CA ILE A 101 -6.77 -3.02 -6.57
C ILE A 101 -7.35 -1.83 -7.35
N GLY A 102 -7.42 -0.68 -6.68
CA GLY A 102 -7.75 0.59 -7.35
C GLY A 102 -6.48 1.34 -7.78
N ARG A 103 -6.65 2.42 -8.54
CA ARG A 103 -5.55 3.29 -8.99
C ARG A 103 -4.62 3.69 -7.85
N TRP A 104 -5.17 4.19 -6.74
CA TRP A 104 -4.37 4.57 -5.57
C TRP A 104 -3.51 3.40 -5.05
N THR A 105 -4.06 2.18 -4.98
CA THR A 105 -3.30 0.99 -4.55
C THR A 105 -2.19 0.62 -5.53
N ALA A 106 -2.47 0.70 -6.84
CA ALA A 106 -1.45 0.50 -7.88
C ALA A 106 -0.34 1.55 -7.80
N GLU A 107 -0.68 2.83 -7.62
CA GLU A 107 0.30 3.91 -7.45
C GLU A 107 1.15 3.73 -6.19
N MET A 108 0.55 3.29 -5.07
CA MET A 108 1.31 2.92 -3.86
C MET A 108 2.28 1.77 -4.15
N PHE A 109 1.86 0.77 -4.92
CA PHE A 109 2.71 -0.33 -5.35
C PHE A 109 3.89 0.16 -6.20
N LEU A 110 3.64 1.07 -7.16
CA LEU A 110 4.70 1.67 -7.97
C LEU A 110 5.74 2.40 -7.12
N ILE A 111 5.31 3.18 -6.12
CA ILE A 111 6.20 3.95 -5.23
C ILE A 111 7.03 3.02 -4.34
N PHE A 112 6.38 2.09 -3.63
CA PHE A 112 7.04 1.34 -2.55
C PHE A 112 7.66 0.02 -2.99
N ASN A 113 7.15 -0.59 -4.07
CA ASN A 113 7.64 -1.89 -4.54
C ASN A 113 8.49 -1.77 -5.81
N LEU A 114 8.11 -0.90 -6.74
CA LEU A 114 8.89 -0.67 -7.98
C LEU A 114 9.81 0.54 -7.91
N LEU A 115 9.75 1.32 -6.82
CA LEU A 115 10.58 2.52 -6.60
C LEU A 115 10.52 3.51 -7.78
N ARG A 116 9.36 3.60 -8.45
CA ARG A 116 9.14 4.53 -9.56
C ARG A 116 9.26 5.97 -9.03
N PRO A 117 10.12 6.82 -9.62
CA PRO A 117 10.42 8.13 -9.04
C PRO A 117 9.35 9.20 -9.29
N ASP A 118 8.48 8.98 -10.29
CA ASP A 118 7.61 10.03 -10.83
C ASP A 118 6.11 9.74 -10.71
N VAL A 119 5.70 9.01 -9.68
CA VAL A 119 4.30 8.73 -9.36
C VAL A 119 3.71 9.84 -8.48
N PHE A 120 2.51 10.32 -8.84
CA PHE A 120 1.80 11.39 -8.13
C PHE A 120 0.37 10.99 -7.73
N PRO A 121 0.20 10.34 -6.56
CA PRO A 121 -1.05 9.67 -6.18
C PRO A 121 -2.09 10.66 -5.64
N LEU A 122 -2.71 11.46 -6.51
CA LEU A 122 -3.59 12.56 -6.11
C LEU A 122 -4.86 12.13 -5.37
N ASP A 123 -5.27 10.87 -5.44
CA ASP A 123 -6.36 10.31 -4.64
C ASP A 123 -5.97 10.11 -3.16
N ASP A 124 -4.68 10.24 -2.83
CA ASP A 124 -4.19 10.13 -1.46
C ASP A 124 -4.56 11.37 -0.62
N LEU A 125 -5.42 11.16 0.38
CA LEU A 125 -5.88 12.24 1.27
C LEU A 125 -4.75 12.85 2.10
N GLY A 126 -3.70 12.07 2.40
CA GLY A 126 -2.50 12.53 3.10
C GLY A 126 -1.72 13.51 2.24
N LEU A 127 -1.42 13.16 0.99
CA LEU A 127 -0.77 14.03 0.02
C LEU A 127 -1.56 15.30 -0.19
N GLN A 128 -2.87 15.21 -0.46
CA GLN A 128 -3.70 16.40 -0.63
C GLN A 128 -3.67 17.31 0.62
N LYS A 129 -3.65 16.72 1.83
CA LYS A 129 -3.54 17.48 3.08
C LYS A 129 -2.16 18.15 3.21
N GLY A 130 -1.08 17.45 2.86
CA GLY A 130 0.28 17.98 2.84
C GLY A 130 0.39 19.18 1.91
N ILE A 131 -0.13 19.05 0.68
CA ILE A 131 -0.17 20.14 -0.31
C ILE A 131 -0.91 21.37 0.24
N ARG A 132 -2.12 21.18 0.77
CA ARG A 132 -2.91 22.29 1.31
C ARG A 132 -2.16 23.01 2.44
N ARG A 133 -1.51 22.27 3.32
CA ARG A 133 -0.77 22.84 4.45
C ARG A 133 0.49 23.59 4.00
N ALA A 134 1.29 22.99 3.11
CA ALA A 134 2.57 23.54 2.69
C ALA A 134 2.46 24.75 1.77
N TYR A 135 1.47 24.75 0.86
CA TYR A 135 1.41 25.75 -0.23
C TYR A 135 0.19 26.66 -0.18
N PHE A 136 -0.83 26.36 0.63
CA PHE A 136 -2.12 27.05 0.58
C PHE A 136 -2.69 27.41 1.96
N ASN A 137 -1.85 27.44 3.01
CA ASN A 137 -2.26 27.78 4.39
C ASN A 137 -3.48 26.97 4.87
N GLY A 138 -3.55 25.69 4.49
CA GLY A 138 -4.63 24.77 4.86
C GLY A 138 -5.94 24.94 4.09
N ARG A 139 -6.05 25.91 3.17
CA ARG A 139 -7.27 26.13 2.38
C ARG A 139 -7.57 24.95 1.45
N LYS A 140 -8.86 24.73 1.15
CA LYS A 140 -9.27 23.76 0.14
C LYS A 140 -8.73 24.18 -1.24
N VAL A 141 -8.24 23.21 -2.00
CA VAL A 141 -7.66 23.40 -3.33
C VAL A 141 -8.21 22.30 -4.22
N SER A 142 -8.50 22.63 -5.49
CA SER A 142 -9.01 21.67 -6.46
C SER A 142 -7.91 20.70 -6.89
N VAL A 143 -8.30 19.46 -7.24
CA VAL A 143 -7.39 18.45 -7.79
C VAL A 143 -6.64 19.01 -9.01
N ARG A 144 -7.34 19.71 -9.91
CA ARG A 144 -6.73 20.36 -11.09
C ARG A 144 -5.57 21.30 -10.73
N THR A 145 -5.70 22.09 -9.67
CA THR A 145 -4.62 22.98 -9.21
C THR A 145 -3.47 22.18 -8.63
N MET A 146 -3.74 21.12 -7.86
CA MET A 146 -2.71 20.23 -7.33
C MET A 146 -1.97 19.50 -8.46
N THR A 147 -2.68 19.03 -9.49
CA THR A 147 -2.09 18.42 -10.70
C THR A 147 -1.10 19.36 -11.37
N ARG A 148 -1.50 20.61 -11.65
CA ARG A 148 -0.62 21.61 -12.27
C ARG A 148 0.63 21.91 -11.43
N MET A 149 0.48 21.94 -10.11
CA MET A 149 1.61 22.15 -9.20
C MET A 149 2.57 20.96 -9.22
N GLY A 150 2.05 19.73 -9.26
CA GLY A 150 2.83 18.50 -9.30
C GLY A 150 3.73 18.39 -10.53
N GLU A 151 3.38 19.02 -11.66
CA GLU A 151 4.23 19.05 -12.86
C GLU A 151 5.61 19.68 -12.60
N ALA A 152 5.70 20.65 -11.69
CA ALA A 152 6.98 21.27 -11.32
C ALA A 152 7.92 20.33 -10.55
N TRP A 153 7.43 19.18 -10.08
CA TRP A 153 8.21 18.20 -9.32
C TRP A 153 8.69 17.03 -10.17
N ARG A 154 8.34 16.99 -11.45
CA ARG A 154 8.88 15.97 -12.36
C ARG A 154 10.40 16.10 -12.48
N PRO A 155 11.13 14.98 -12.64
CA PRO A 155 10.65 13.58 -12.68
C PRO A 155 10.62 12.91 -11.29
N TRP A 156 10.49 13.67 -10.20
CA TRP A 156 10.65 13.21 -8.81
C TRP A 156 9.39 13.38 -7.97
N ARG A 157 8.21 13.25 -8.58
CA ARG A 157 6.93 13.45 -7.87
C ARG A 157 6.73 12.49 -6.70
N SER A 158 7.32 11.29 -6.73
CA SER A 158 7.27 10.35 -5.59
C SER A 158 8.12 10.83 -4.41
N VAL A 159 9.24 11.50 -4.67
CA VAL A 159 10.07 12.13 -3.64
C VAL A 159 9.32 13.30 -3.00
N ALA A 160 8.73 14.17 -3.82
CA ALA A 160 7.91 15.28 -3.31
C ALA A 160 6.73 14.77 -2.46
N THR A 161 6.06 13.70 -2.92
CA THR A 161 4.98 13.02 -2.19
C THR A 161 5.45 12.53 -0.83
N TRP A 162 6.63 11.90 -0.77
CA TRP A 162 7.22 11.44 0.49
C TRP A 162 7.48 12.58 1.48
N TYR A 163 8.09 13.69 1.04
CA TYR A 163 8.31 14.86 1.90
C TYR A 163 6.99 15.44 2.42
N LEU A 164 5.95 15.48 1.58
CA LEU A 164 4.63 15.99 1.98
C LEU A 164 3.95 15.09 3.01
N TRP A 165 4.06 13.76 2.89
CA TRP A 165 3.61 12.85 3.95
C TRP A 165 4.37 13.10 5.26
N ARG A 166 5.69 13.19 5.20
CA ARG A 166 6.53 13.45 6.38
C ARG A 166 6.23 14.80 7.03
N SER A 167 5.85 15.82 6.27
CA SER A 167 5.46 17.13 6.81
C SER A 167 4.20 17.09 7.69
N LEU A 168 3.41 16.01 7.61
CA LEU A 168 2.22 15.80 8.42
C LEU A 168 2.50 15.04 9.71
N ASP A 169 3.66 14.38 9.82
CA ASP A 169 4.03 13.62 11.00
C ASP A 169 4.43 14.57 12.14
N PRO A 170 3.89 14.36 13.36
CA PRO A 170 4.14 15.27 14.49
C PRO A 170 5.51 15.07 15.15
N LEU A 171 6.28 14.05 14.75
CA LEU A 171 7.56 13.68 15.38
C LEU A 171 8.75 14.02 14.47
N PRO A 172 9.74 14.80 14.96
CA PRO A 172 11.00 14.98 14.25
C PRO A 172 11.71 13.63 14.03
N VAL A 173 12.38 13.47 12.89
CA VAL A 173 13.33 12.36 12.69
C VAL A 173 14.63 12.77 13.37
N GLU A 174 14.99 12.10 14.44
CA GLU A 174 16.37 12.11 14.93
C GLU A 174 17.19 11.19 14.03
N TYR A 175 18.23 11.74 13.39
CA TYR A 175 19.22 11.01 12.58
C TYR A 175 20.42 10.64 13.45
#